data_AF-A0A7K9J8A7-F1
#
_entry.id   AF-A0A7K9J8A7-F1
#
_cell.length_a   1.000
_cell.length_b   1.000
_cell.length_c   1.000
_cell.angle_alpha   90.00
_cell.angle_beta   90.00
_cell.angle_gamma   90.00
#
_symmetry.space_group_name_H-M   'P 1'
#
loop_
_entity.id
_entity.type
_entity.pdbx_description
1 polymer ?
#
loop_
_entity_poly.entity_id
_entity_poly.type
_entity_poly.pdbx_seq_one_letter_code
_entity_poly.pdbx_strand_id
1 'polypeptide(L)'
;EDEITLFERDMKEFWIQFKISYSTEQINQTSALRDLCKETIEALSEKWSKKLKEEDLMIDKIQECNNEILQQSKCIAEKEEQLTEIKSKLNEEEEQQKNLTDSIQELKEELMKKMEIKSSKNEAAKEKVERVSKIKTLFKERLGLEMRRIHDEQLQFIFQHIDHKDPDKPYMFTLSINEQGDYEVTSCTPPLDCIAELQLKLRETNNFSAFVANIRKAFTALSYK
;
A
#
# COMPACT_ATOMS: atom_id res chain seq x y z
N GLU A 1 24.58 -139.74 34.91
CA GLU A 1 25.33 -138.82 34.02
C GLU A 1 24.42 -137.86 33.25
N ASP A 2 23.12 -138.15 33.07
CA ASP A 2 22.18 -137.32 32.29
C ASP A 2 21.71 -135.99 32.95
N GLU A 3 21.68 -135.89 34.28
CA GLU A 3 21.18 -134.67 34.97
C GLU A 3 22.16 -133.49 34.93
N ILE A 4 23.47 -133.76 34.91
CA ILE A 4 24.51 -132.72 34.89
C ILE A 4 24.54 -132.02 33.52
N THR A 5 24.39 -132.79 32.44
CA THR A 5 24.31 -132.26 31.07
C THR A 5 23.02 -131.46 30.82
N LEU A 6 21.92 -131.82 31.48
CA LEU A 6 20.66 -131.06 31.42
C LEU A 6 20.80 -129.71 32.14
N PHE A 7 21.39 -129.71 33.33
CA PHE A 7 21.63 -128.51 34.12
C PHE A 7 22.59 -127.54 33.42
N GLU A 8 23.66 -128.03 32.79
CA GLU A 8 24.58 -127.18 32.00
C GLU A 8 23.88 -126.53 30.80
N ARG A 9 22.98 -127.25 30.14
CA ARG A 9 22.20 -126.71 29.02
C ARG A 9 21.24 -125.63 29.51
N ASP A 10 20.50 -125.88 30.60
CA ASP A 10 19.54 -124.94 31.15
C ASP A 10 20.23 -123.69 31.73
N MET A 11 21.43 -123.85 32.31
CA MET A 11 22.27 -122.72 32.73
C MET A 11 22.79 -121.90 31.55
N LYS A 12 23.17 -122.55 30.44
CA LYS A 12 23.55 -121.84 29.20
C LYS A 12 22.35 -121.09 28.61
N GLU A 13 21.18 -121.72 28.57
CA GLU A 13 19.93 -121.11 28.11
C GLU A 13 19.57 -119.89 28.96
N PHE A 14 19.64 -120.02 30.30
CA PHE A 14 19.41 -118.93 31.23
C PHE A 14 20.40 -117.78 31.04
N TRP A 15 21.70 -118.06 30.90
CA TRP A 15 22.71 -117.03 30.66
C TRP A 15 22.52 -116.31 29.32
N ILE A 16 22.08 -117.02 28.28
CA ILE A 16 21.75 -116.43 26.98
C ILE A 16 20.53 -115.51 27.12
N GLN A 17 19.45 -115.98 27.75
CA GLN A 17 18.22 -115.21 27.96
C GLN A 17 18.45 -113.99 28.87
N PHE A 18 19.23 -114.15 29.94
CA PHE A 18 19.59 -113.06 30.84
C PHE A 18 20.44 -112.00 30.12
N LYS A 19 21.42 -112.42 29.33
CA LYS A 19 22.28 -111.51 28.56
C LYS A 19 21.49 -110.76 27.49
N ILE A 20 20.61 -111.44 26.77
CA ILE A 20 19.71 -110.81 25.79
C ILE A 20 18.80 -109.80 26.50
N SER A 21 18.09 -110.20 27.55
CA SER A 21 17.14 -109.33 28.25
C SER A 21 17.82 -108.10 28.86
N TYR A 22 18.94 -108.29 29.55
CA TYR A 22 19.70 -107.19 30.17
C TYR A 22 20.30 -106.25 29.12
N SER A 23 20.90 -106.78 28.04
CA SER A 23 21.43 -105.97 26.95
C SER A 23 20.31 -105.23 26.19
N THR A 24 19.18 -105.87 25.93
CA THR A 24 18.03 -105.24 25.26
C THR A 24 17.44 -104.12 26.11
N GLU A 25 17.27 -104.32 27.42
CA GLU A 25 16.78 -103.28 28.34
C GLU A 25 17.75 -102.08 28.40
N GLN A 26 19.06 -102.34 28.51
CA GLN A 26 20.07 -101.29 28.53
C GLN A 26 20.13 -100.52 27.19
N ILE A 27 20.01 -101.23 26.07
CA ILE A 27 19.94 -100.62 24.72
C ILE A 27 18.68 -99.76 24.58
N ASN A 28 17.52 -100.25 25.03
CA ASN A 28 16.25 -99.52 24.99
C ASN A 28 16.25 -98.26 25.86
N GLN A 29 16.82 -98.33 27.07
CA GLN A 29 16.98 -97.16 27.94
C GLN A 29 17.94 -96.13 27.32
N THR A 30 19.05 -96.59 26.73
CA THR A 30 20.02 -95.71 26.06
C THR A 30 19.44 -95.09 24.79
N SER A 31 18.61 -95.82 24.03
CA SER A 31 17.92 -95.27 22.86
C SER A 31 16.85 -94.27 23.27
N ALA A 32 16.04 -94.55 24.29
CA ALA A 32 15.03 -93.62 24.79
C ALA A 32 15.64 -92.30 25.30
N LEU A 33 16.75 -92.36 26.05
CA LEU A 33 17.48 -91.16 26.48
C LEU A 33 18.07 -90.38 25.31
N ARG A 34 18.56 -91.08 24.27
CA ARG A 34 19.08 -90.46 23.05
C ARG A 34 17.96 -89.75 22.28
N ASP A 35 16.81 -90.38 22.14
CA ASP A 35 15.65 -89.82 21.45
C ASP A 35 15.12 -88.60 22.21
N LEU A 36 15.00 -88.67 23.54
CA LEU A 36 14.64 -87.51 24.37
C LEU A 36 15.67 -86.37 24.27
N CYS A 37 16.96 -86.68 24.25
CA CYS A 37 18.04 -85.71 24.05
C CYS A 37 17.94 -85.04 22.67
N LYS A 38 17.67 -85.83 21.63
CA LYS A 38 17.48 -85.33 20.26
C LYS A 38 16.25 -84.41 20.17
N GLU A 39 15.11 -84.82 20.71
CA GLU A 39 13.89 -84.01 20.74
C GLU A 39 14.07 -82.70 21.49
N THR A 40 14.77 -82.72 22.63
CA THR A 40 15.05 -81.49 23.41
C THR A 40 16.01 -80.55 22.68
N ILE A 41 17.03 -81.07 21.99
CA ILE A 41 17.94 -80.27 21.15
C ILE A 41 17.18 -79.66 19.97
N GLU A 42 16.33 -80.45 19.29
CA GLU A 42 15.51 -79.97 18.17
C GLU A 42 14.54 -78.87 18.62
N ALA A 43 13.84 -79.07 19.75
CA ALA A 43 12.93 -78.07 20.32
C ALA A 43 13.65 -76.78 20.73
N LEU A 44 14.84 -76.89 21.34
CA LEU A 44 15.68 -75.73 21.66
C LEU A 44 16.15 -75.02 20.40
N SER A 45 16.61 -75.75 19.39
CA SER A 45 17.05 -75.21 18.10
C SER A 45 15.92 -74.43 17.42
N GLU A 46 14.72 -75.00 17.38
CA GLU A 46 13.54 -74.33 16.80
C GLU A 46 13.18 -73.06 17.58
N LYS A 47 13.20 -73.11 18.91
CA LYS A 47 12.95 -71.93 19.77
C LYS A 47 13.96 -70.82 19.53
N TRP A 48 15.25 -71.15 19.45
CA TRP A 48 16.31 -70.18 19.15
C TRP A 48 16.20 -69.63 17.73
N SER A 49 15.85 -70.45 16.75
CA SER A 49 15.60 -70.00 15.37
C SER A 49 14.42 -69.03 15.29
N LYS A 50 13.32 -69.30 16.03
CA LYS A 50 12.18 -68.36 16.12
C LYS A 50 12.59 -67.04 16.75
N LYS A 51 13.31 -67.07 17.87
CA LYS A 51 13.81 -65.85 18.53
C LYS A 51 14.73 -65.02 17.64
N LEU A 52 15.63 -65.68 16.89
CA LEU A 52 16.54 -64.98 15.98
C LEU A 52 15.75 -64.24 14.88
N LYS A 53 14.72 -64.89 14.30
CA LYS A 53 13.84 -64.25 13.31
C LYS A 53 13.04 -63.09 13.88
N GLU A 54 12.58 -63.19 15.13
CA GLU A 54 11.89 -62.08 15.82
C GLU A 54 12.83 -60.90 16.07
N GLU A 55 14.09 -61.17 16.43
CA GLU A 55 15.11 -60.14 16.62
C GLU A 55 15.48 -59.46 15.30
N ASP A 56 15.69 -60.21 14.22
CA ASP A 56 15.92 -59.67 12.88
C ASP A 56 14.77 -58.75 12.45
N LEU A 57 13.51 -59.19 12.64
CA LEU A 57 12.33 -58.38 12.35
C LEU A 57 12.29 -57.09 13.20
N MET A 58 12.75 -57.14 14.44
CA MET A 58 12.79 -55.97 15.32
C MET A 58 13.88 -54.99 14.88
N ILE A 59 15.03 -55.49 14.44
CA ILE A 59 16.11 -54.68 13.87
C ILE A 59 15.63 -53.95 12.61
N ASP A 60 14.95 -54.65 11.70
CA ASP A 60 14.39 -54.04 10.48
C ASP A 60 13.41 -52.91 10.81
N LYS A 61 12.51 -53.12 11.79
CA LYS A 61 11.59 -52.08 12.26
C LYS A 61 12.30 -50.87 12.88
N ILE A 62 13.36 -51.10 13.66
CA ILE A 62 14.16 -50.01 14.23
C ILE A 62 14.83 -49.20 13.13
N GLN A 63 15.35 -49.86 12.09
CA GLN A 63 15.95 -49.19 10.94
C GLN A 63 14.92 -48.35 10.18
N GLU A 64 13.71 -48.88 9.96
CA GLU A 64 12.60 -48.15 9.35
C GLU A 64 12.23 -46.90 10.17
N CYS A 65 12.01 -47.04 11.48
CA CYS A 65 11.72 -45.90 12.35
C CYS A 65 12.85 -44.85 12.34
N ASN A 66 14.12 -45.27 12.34
CA ASN A 66 15.25 -44.34 12.27
C ASN A 66 15.27 -43.55 10.96
N ASN A 67 14.94 -44.20 9.83
CA ASN A 67 14.85 -43.53 8.54
C ASN A 67 13.70 -42.52 8.51
N GLU A 68 12.55 -42.86 9.08
CA GLU A 68 11.42 -41.94 9.23
C GLU A 68 11.78 -40.72 10.10
N ILE A 69 12.44 -40.94 11.24
CA ILE A 69 12.91 -39.86 12.12
C ILE A 69 13.86 -38.93 11.36
N LEU A 70 14.82 -39.48 10.61
CA LEU A 70 15.77 -38.69 9.84
C LEU A 70 15.07 -37.84 8.77
N GLN A 71 14.09 -38.40 8.08
CA GLN A 71 13.29 -37.66 7.10
C GLN A 71 12.46 -36.55 7.75
N GLN A 72 11.83 -36.84 8.90
CA GLN A 72 11.07 -35.84 9.65
C GLN A 72 11.96 -34.71 10.16
N SER A 73 13.14 -35.02 10.71
CA SER A 73 14.10 -34.01 11.16
C SER A 73 14.55 -33.10 10.02
N LYS A 74 14.78 -33.65 8.82
CA LYS A 74 15.10 -32.85 7.64
C LYS A 74 13.95 -31.92 7.24
N CYS A 75 12.72 -32.43 7.22
CA CYS A 75 11.53 -31.63 6.91
C CYS A 75 11.32 -30.50 7.94
N ILE A 76 11.54 -30.77 9.22
CA ILE A 76 11.45 -29.76 10.29
C ILE A 76 12.47 -28.65 10.06
N ALA A 77 13.73 -29.00 9.78
CA ALA A 77 14.78 -28.01 9.52
C ALA A 77 14.44 -27.10 8.31
N GLU A 78 13.95 -27.68 7.22
CA GLU A 78 13.50 -26.92 6.04
C GLU A 78 12.33 -25.97 6.37
N LYS A 79 11.40 -26.40 7.22
CA LYS A 79 10.26 -25.59 7.66
C LYS A 79 10.68 -24.47 8.62
N GLU A 80 11.64 -24.73 9.50
CA GLU A 80 12.21 -23.72 10.37
C GLU A 80 12.91 -22.62 9.57
N GLU A 81 13.70 -22.98 8.56
CA GLU A 81 14.34 -22.02 7.64
C GLU A 81 13.28 -21.15 6.93
N GLN A 82 12.25 -21.78 6.35
CA GLN A 82 11.13 -21.06 5.72
C GLN A 82 10.43 -20.10 6.70
N LEU A 83 10.20 -20.52 7.95
CA LEU A 83 9.60 -19.66 8.97
C LEU A 83 10.48 -18.46 9.31
N THR A 84 11.80 -18.65 9.39
CA THR A 84 12.72 -17.53 9.65
C THR A 84 12.72 -16.51 8.52
N GLU A 85 12.67 -16.97 7.26
CA GLU A 85 12.58 -16.09 6.08
C GLU A 85 11.24 -15.34 6.03
N ILE A 86 10.12 -16.02 6.32
CA ILE A 86 8.80 -15.36 6.38
C ILE A 86 8.78 -14.31 7.49
N LYS A 87 9.39 -14.61 8.65
CA LYS A 87 9.45 -13.67 9.77
C LYS A 87 10.29 -12.44 9.45
N SER A 88 11.41 -12.58 8.72
CA SER A 88 12.20 -11.42 8.30
C SER A 88 11.43 -10.53 7.33
N LYS A 89 10.77 -11.14 6.33
CA LYS A 89 9.90 -10.41 5.38
C LYS A 89 8.76 -9.68 6.09
N LEU A 90 8.13 -10.31 7.08
CA LEU A 90 7.06 -9.69 7.85
C LEU A 90 7.55 -8.44 8.61
N ASN A 91 8.73 -8.51 9.22
CA ASN A 91 9.31 -7.37 9.92
C ASN A 91 9.66 -6.22 8.96
N GLU A 92 10.20 -6.54 7.77
CA GLU A 92 10.49 -5.54 6.73
C GLU A 92 9.21 -4.85 6.25
N GLU A 93 8.14 -5.61 6.00
CA GLU A 93 6.82 -5.06 5.61
C GLU A 93 6.21 -4.20 6.73
N GLU A 94 6.34 -4.60 8.00
CA GLU A 94 5.85 -3.81 9.14
C GLU A 94 6.59 -2.46 9.27
N GLU A 95 7.90 -2.45 9.06
CA GLU A 95 8.70 -1.22 9.03
C GLU A 95 8.31 -0.33 7.84
N GLN A 96 8.13 -0.90 6.65
CA GLN A 96 7.63 -0.16 5.48
C GLN A 96 6.24 0.42 5.73
N GLN A 97 5.32 -0.34 6.31
CA GLN A 97 3.98 0.12 6.64
C GLN A 97 4.01 1.30 7.62
N LYS A 98 4.87 1.24 8.64
CA LYS A 98 5.07 2.34 9.59
C LYS A 98 5.59 3.60 8.88
N ASN A 99 6.65 3.47 8.08
CA ASN A 99 7.23 4.59 7.34
C ASN A 99 6.22 5.26 6.38
N LEU A 100 5.41 4.45 5.70
CA LEU A 100 4.34 4.96 4.83
C LEU A 100 3.25 5.67 5.62
N THR A 101 2.88 5.14 6.79
CA THR A 101 1.88 5.76 7.67
C THR A 101 2.35 7.13 8.17
N ASP A 102 3.60 7.22 8.62
CA ASP A 102 4.20 8.48 9.07
C ASP A 102 4.26 9.50 7.91
N SER A 103 4.68 9.06 6.72
CA SER A 103 4.70 9.91 5.51
C SER A 103 3.31 10.43 5.13
N ILE A 104 2.27 9.59 5.24
CA ILE A 104 0.88 9.99 4.98
C ILE A 104 0.43 11.05 5.97
N GLN A 105 0.82 10.91 7.25
CA GLN A 105 0.45 11.87 8.29
C GLN A 105 1.12 13.23 8.05
N GLU A 106 2.41 13.25 7.73
CA GLU A 106 3.13 14.49 7.38
C GLU A 106 2.51 15.20 6.18
N LEU A 107 2.21 14.46 5.11
CA LEU A 107 1.58 15.00 3.90
C LEU A 107 0.19 15.57 4.18
N LYS A 108 -0.60 14.94 5.06
CA LYS A 108 -1.91 15.46 5.49
C LYS A 108 -1.77 16.78 6.24
N GLU A 109 -0.80 16.90 7.14
CA GLU A 109 -0.55 18.13 7.89
C GLU A 109 -0.07 19.27 6.99
N GLU A 110 0.82 19.00 6.04
CA GLU A 110 1.22 19.98 5.04
C GLU A 110 0.05 20.45 4.17
N LEU A 111 -0.82 19.52 3.76
CA LEU A 111 -1.98 19.83 2.94
C LEU A 111 -2.97 20.72 3.70
N MET A 112 -3.21 20.45 4.99
CA MET A 112 -4.04 21.32 5.84
C MET A 112 -3.45 22.73 5.95
N LYS A 113 -2.14 22.86 6.23
CA LYS A 113 -1.47 24.17 6.29
C LYS A 113 -1.59 24.94 4.97
N LYS A 114 -1.39 24.27 3.84
CA LYS A 114 -1.54 24.88 2.50
C LYS A 114 -2.97 25.32 2.22
N MET A 115 -3.97 24.55 2.66
CA MET A 115 -5.39 24.91 2.52
C MET A 115 -5.75 26.15 3.35
N GLU A 116 -5.27 26.24 4.59
CA GLU A 116 -5.51 27.40 5.46
C GLU A 116 -4.90 28.69 4.90
N ILE A 117 -3.66 28.61 4.40
CA ILE A 117 -3.00 29.73 3.71
C ILE A 117 -3.76 30.14 2.45
N LYS A 118 -4.29 29.17 1.68
CA LYS A 118 -5.08 29.46 0.48
C LYS A 118 -6.41 30.12 0.85
N SER A 119 -7.07 29.67 1.91
CA SER A 119 -8.35 30.23 2.38
C SER A 119 -8.19 31.68 2.81
N SER A 120 -7.23 31.95 3.69
CA SER A 120 -6.92 33.31 4.15
C SER A 120 -6.53 34.27 3.03
N LYS A 121 -5.71 33.82 2.06
CA LYS A 121 -5.38 34.62 0.86
C LYS A 121 -6.61 34.89 -0.01
N ASN A 122 -7.50 33.91 -0.16
CA ASN A 122 -8.72 34.06 -0.95
C ASN A 122 -9.71 35.03 -0.28
N GLU A 123 -9.88 34.95 1.03
CA GLU A 123 -10.69 35.89 1.80
C GLU A 123 -10.16 37.32 1.68
N ALA A 124 -8.86 37.53 1.89
CA ALA A 124 -8.24 38.84 1.70
C ALA A 124 -8.38 39.37 0.27
N ALA A 125 -8.32 38.50 -0.75
CA ALA A 125 -8.55 38.88 -2.14
C ALA A 125 -10.02 39.27 -2.39
N LYS A 126 -10.98 38.50 -1.86
CA LYS A 126 -12.42 38.80 -1.93
C LYS A 126 -12.74 40.14 -1.29
N GLU A 127 -12.23 40.40 -0.08
CA GLU A 127 -12.44 41.67 0.60
C GLU A 127 -11.88 42.86 -0.20
N LYS A 128 -10.70 42.71 -0.81
CA LYS A 128 -10.12 43.75 -1.67
C LYS A 128 -11.00 44.01 -2.89
N VAL A 129 -11.48 42.97 -3.56
CA VAL A 129 -12.39 43.09 -4.72
C VAL A 129 -13.70 43.76 -4.31
N GLU A 130 -14.28 43.35 -3.19
CA GLU A 130 -15.52 43.93 -2.67
C GLU A 130 -15.35 45.42 -2.33
N ARG A 131 -14.24 45.79 -1.68
CA ARG A 131 -13.91 47.18 -1.34
C ARG A 131 -13.75 48.03 -2.60
N VAL A 132 -12.99 47.57 -3.58
CA VAL A 132 -12.81 48.27 -4.86
C VAL A 132 -14.13 48.39 -5.60
N SER A 133 -14.96 47.34 -5.60
CA SER A 133 -16.29 47.37 -6.22
C SER A 133 -17.20 48.40 -5.54
N LYS A 134 -17.24 48.43 -4.20
CA LYS A 134 -18.00 49.44 -3.44
C LYS A 134 -17.56 50.86 -3.78
N ILE A 135 -16.24 51.10 -3.82
CA ILE A 135 -15.66 52.39 -4.19
C ILE A 135 -16.06 52.77 -5.63
N LYS A 136 -15.95 51.84 -6.58
CA LYS A 136 -16.36 52.04 -7.97
C LYS A 136 -17.84 52.43 -8.08
N THR A 137 -18.72 51.73 -7.37
CA THR A 137 -20.16 52.03 -7.35
C THR A 137 -20.42 53.41 -6.75
N LEU A 138 -19.81 53.74 -5.61
CA LEU A 138 -19.96 55.05 -4.98
C LEU A 138 -19.47 56.20 -5.87
N PHE A 139 -18.35 56.03 -6.58
CA PHE A 139 -17.86 57.03 -7.54
C PHE A 139 -18.82 57.19 -8.72
N LYS A 140 -19.35 56.09 -9.25
CA LYS A 140 -20.34 56.12 -10.33
C LYS A 140 -21.60 56.86 -9.91
N GLU A 141 -22.15 56.55 -8.74
CA GLU A 141 -23.38 57.15 -8.22
C GLU A 141 -23.18 58.64 -7.87
N ARG A 142 -22.11 58.99 -7.15
CA ARG A 142 -21.91 60.36 -6.64
C ARG A 142 -21.38 61.32 -7.70
N LEU A 143 -20.50 60.87 -8.59
CA LEU A 143 -19.97 61.72 -9.65
C LEU A 143 -20.80 61.65 -10.93
N GLY A 144 -21.71 60.67 -11.06
CA GLY A 144 -22.31 60.35 -12.35
C GLY A 144 -21.24 60.10 -13.40
N LEU A 145 -20.16 59.39 -13.04
CA LEU A 145 -19.03 59.11 -13.93
C LEU A 145 -18.72 57.62 -13.91
N GLU A 146 -18.85 56.97 -15.06
CA GLU A 146 -18.44 55.59 -15.27
C GLU A 146 -17.21 55.53 -16.17
N MET A 147 -16.21 54.75 -15.75
CA MET A 147 -15.02 54.43 -16.56
C MET A 147 -15.09 52.97 -16.99
N ARG A 148 -15.02 52.71 -18.30
CA ARG A 148 -15.03 51.37 -18.89
C ARG A 148 -13.80 51.18 -19.76
N ARG A 149 -13.12 50.05 -19.60
CA ARG A 149 -12.14 49.60 -20.59
C ARG A 149 -12.90 49.01 -21.78
N ILE A 150 -12.58 49.45 -22.98
CA ILE A 150 -13.12 48.92 -24.22
C ILE A 150 -11.98 48.23 -25.01
N HIS A 151 -12.26 47.78 -26.23
CA HIS A 151 -11.26 47.15 -27.10
C HIS A 151 -10.06 48.09 -27.37
N ASP A 152 -8.95 47.50 -27.81
CA ASP A 152 -7.73 48.23 -28.21
C ASP A 152 -7.10 49.10 -27.10
N GLU A 153 -7.14 48.62 -25.85
CA GLU A 153 -6.55 49.32 -24.70
C GLU A 153 -7.11 50.72 -24.43
N GLN A 154 -8.31 51.02 -24.94
CA GLN A 154 -8.94 52.32 -24.77
C GLN A 154 -9.81 52.39 -23.50
N LEU A 155 -9.88 53.57 -22.91
CA LEU A 155 -10.71 53.89 -21.75
C LEU A 155 -11.82 54.85 -22.15
N GLN A 156 -13.06 54.40 -21.98
CA GLN A 156 -14.26 55.19 -22.20
C GLN A 156 -14.75 55.79 -20.88
N PHE A 157 -15.00 57.09 -20.90
CA PHE A 157 -15.53 57.88 -19.80
C PHE A 157 -16.95 58.28 -20.12
N ILE A 158 -17.88 58.01 -19.22
CA ILE A 158 -19.31 58.24 -19.44
C ILE A 158 -19.83 59.07 -18.29
N PHE A 159 -20.22 60.28 -18.60
CA PHE A 159 -20.88 61.20 -17.71
C PHE A 159 -22.40 61.05 -17.80
N GLN A 160 -23.03 60.95 -16.64
CA GLN A 160 -24.46 61.05 -16.39
C GLN A 160 -24.72 62.27 -15.50
N HIS A 161 -26.00 62.62 -15.33
CA HIS A 161 -26.43 63.79 -14.58
C HIS A 161 -25.79 65.09 -15.11
N ILE A 162 -25.71 65.20 -16.44
CA ILE A 162 -25.25 66.41 -17.14
C ILE A 162 -26.46 67.25 -17.56
N ASP A 163 -27.44 66.61 -18.20
CA ASP A 163 -28.68 67.25 -18.62
C ASP A 163 -29.70 67.20 -17.47
N HIS A 164 -30.18 68.36 -17.02
CA HIS A 164 -31.16 68.46 -15.94
C HIS A 164 -32.54 67.95 -16.35
N LYS A 165 -32.86 67.92 -17.66
CA LYS A 165 -34.14 67.43 -18.19
C LYS A 165 -34.11 65.91 -18.38
N ASP A 166 -32.95 65.36 -18.69
CA ASP A 166 -32.73 63.92 -18.89
C ASP A 166 -31.43 63.46 -18.20
N PRO A 167 -31.49 63.18 -16.89
CA PRO A 167 -30.29 62.85 -16.11
C PRO A 167 -29.58 61.56 -16.52
N ASP A 168 -30.31 60.64 -17.17
CA ASP A 168 -29.77 59.35 -17.63
C ASP A 168 -29.06 59.45 -18.99
N LYS A 169 -29.20 60.58 -19.69
CA LYS A 169 -28.56 60.83 -20.98
C LYS A 169 -27.02 60.75 -20.86
N PRO A 170 -26.37 59.84 -21.61
CA PRO A 170 -24.93 59.67 -21.53
C PRO A 170 -24.19 60.72 -22.37
N TYR A 171 -23.17 61.35 -21.76
CA TYR A 171 -22.17 62.17 -22.43
C TYR A 171 -20.82 61.50 -22.27
N MET A 172 -20.11 61.18 -23.35
CA MET A 172 -18.99 60.26 -23.28
C MET A 172 -17.83 60.65 -24.18
N PHE A 173 -16.62 60.34 -23.74
CA PHE A 173 -15.42 60.41 -24.58
C PHE A 173 -14.57 59.17 -24.35
N THR A 174 -13.73 58.85 -25.33
CA THR A 174 -12.82 57.70 -25.27
C THR A 174 -11.39 58.19 -25.39
N LEU A 175 -10.52 57.65 -24.55
CA LEU A 175 -9.13 58.00 -24.45
C LEU A 175 -8.26 56.77 -24.69
N SER A 176 -7.24 56.91 -25.50
CA SER A 176 -6.17 55.93 -25.69
C SER A 176 -4.82 56.55 -25.38
N ILE A 177 -3.81 55.70 -25.24
CA ILE A 177 -2.40 56.11 -25.23
C ILE A 177 -1.83 55.67 -26.57
N ASN A 178 -1.25 56.62 -27.32
CA ASN A 178 -0.66 56.32 -28.63
C ASN A 178 0.72 55.64 -28.50
N GLU A 179 1.33 55.27 -29.63
CA GLU A 179 2.64 54.60 -29.66
C GLU A 179 3.77 55.46 -29.05
N GLN A 180 3.61 56.78 -29.05
CA GLN A 180 4.55 57.73 -28.46
C GLN A 180 4.36 57.88 -26.94
N GLY A 181 3.34 57.25 -26.36
CA GLY A 181 3.01 57.35 -24.93
C GLY A 181 2.15 58.55 -24.57
N ASP A 182 1.63 59.30 -25.55
CA ASP A 182 0.78 60.47 -25.34
C ASP A 182 -0.71 60.12 -25.29
N TYR A 183 -1.45 60.87 -24.48
CA TYR A 183 -2.91 60.78 -24.41
C TYR A 183 -3.57 61.27 -25.71
N GLU A 184 -4.51 60.48 -26.23
CA GLU A 184 -5.27 60.79 -27.45
C GLU A 184 -6.76 60.50 -27.26
N VAL A 185 -7.60 61.47 -27.60
CA VAL A 185 -9.06 61.32 -27.58
C VAL A 185 -9.50 60.75 -28.92
N THR A 186 -9.93 59.49 -28.93
CA THR A 186 -10.32 58.78 -30.16
C THR A 186 -11.77 59.06 -30.56
N SER A 187 -12.64 59.38 -29.60
CA SER A 187 -14.04 59.71 -29.84
C SER A 187 -14.61 60.59 -28.73
N CYS A 188 -15.58 61.44 -29.08
CA CYS A 188 -16.32 62.27 -28.15
C CYS A 188 -17.76 62.40 -28.65
N THR A 189 -18.74 62.09 -27.79
CA THR A 189 -20.16 62.08 -28.14
C THR A 189 -20.97 62.62 -26.96
N PRO A 190 -21.68 63.75 -27.12
CA PRO A 190 -21.71 64.63 -28.31
C PRO A 190 -20.35 65.30 -28.61
N PRO A 191 -20.09 65.76 -29.84
CA PRO A 191 -18.83 66.46 -30.18
C PRO A 191 -18.64 67.74 -29.35
N LEU A 192 -17.40 68.03 -28.96
CA LEU A 192 -17.02 69.23 -28.22
C LEU A 192 -15.98 70.03 -29.02
N ASP A 193 -16.27 71.30 -29.30
CA ASP A 193 -15.36 72.18 -30.06
C ASP A 193 -14.00 72.36 -29.36
N CYS A 194 -13.97 72.35 -28.03
CA CYS A 194 -12.78 72.57 -27.23
C CYS A 194 -11.95 71.30 -26.93
N ILE A 195 -12.33 70.13 -27.47
CA ILE A 195 -11.70 68.85 -27.10
C ILE A 195 -10.21 68.78 -27.46
N ALA A 196 -9.81 69.35 -28.60
CA ALA A 196 -8.42 69.35 -29.05
C ALA A 196 -7.52 70.22 -28.14
N GLU A 197 -8.02 71.37 -27.68
CA GLU A 197 -7.30 72.23 -26.74
C GLU A 197 -7.14 71.55 -25.38
N LEU A 198 -8.18 70.84 -24.91
CA LEU A 198 -8.12 70.10 -23.65
C LEU A 198 -7.13 68.93 -23.73
N GLN A 199 -7.07 68.23 -24.87
CA GLN A 199 -6.07 67.18 -25.10
C GLN A 199 -4.64 67.73 -25.08
N LEU A 200 -4.39 68.86 -25.74
CA LEU A 200 -3.07 69.50 -25.72
C LEU A 200 -2.64 69.86 -24.28
N LYS A 201 -3.54 70.49 -23.52
CA LYS A 201 -3.29 70.81 -22.10
C LYS A 201 -3.06 69.56 -21.25
N LEU A 202 -3.73 68.45 -21.53
CA LEU A 202 -3.49 67.18 -20.83
C LEU A 202 -2.07 66.67 -21.09
N ARG A 203 -1.57 66.75 -22.33
CA ARG A 203 -0.19 66.35 -22.67
C ARG A 203 0.85 67.24 -22.00
N GLU A 204 0.61 68.55 -21.95
CA GLU A 204 1.53 69.52 -21.32
C GLU A 204 1.58 69.39 -19.79
N THR A 205 0.42 69.22 -19.14
CA THR A 205 0.31 69.29 -17.68
C THR A 205 0.25 67.93 -16.98
N ASN A 206 -0.03 66.86 -17.73
CA ASN A 206 -0.35 65.53 -17.22
C ASN A 206 -1.43 65.54 -16.12
N ASN A 207 -2.29 66.56 -16.09
CA ASN A 207 -3.30 66.73 -15.06
C ASN A 207 -4.64 66.12 -15.49
N PHE A 208 -4.75 64.81 -15.28
CA PHE A 208 -5.93 64.04 -15.67
C PHE A 208 -7.22 64.53 -14.99
N SER A 209 -7.13 64.91 -13.70
CA SER A 209 -8.28 65.40 -12.94
C SER A 209 -8.84 66.70 -13.53
N ALA A 210 -7.97 67.66 -13.85
CA ALA A 210 -8.38 68.92 -14.48
C ALA A 210 -8.98 68.69 -15.87
N PHE A 211 -8.42 67.77 -16.65
CA PHE A 211 -8.95 67.41 -17.97
C PHE A 211 -10.38 66.86 -17.90
N VAL A 212 -10.63 65.85 -17.05
CA VAL A 212 -11.98 65.27 -16.86
C VAL A 212 -12.98 66.31 -16.35
N ALA A 213 -12.56 67.17 -15.40
CA ALA A 213 -13.42 68.23 -14.89
C ALA A 213 -13.78 69.29 -15.94
N ASN A 214 -12.83 69.67 -16.80
CA ASN A 214 -13.07 70.63 -17.87
C ASN A 214 -13.95 70.04 -18.98
N ILE A 215 -13.79 68.76 -19.32
CA ILE A 215 -14.71 68.05 -20.22
C ILE A 215 -16.12 68.06 -19.64
N ARG A 216 -16.29 67.74 -18.34
CA ARG A 216 -17.61 67.78 -17.70
C ARG A 216 -18.25 69.17 -17.82
N LYS A 217 -17.48 70.24 -17.56
CA LYS A 217 -17.96 71.62 -17.74
C LYS A 217 -18.38 71.93 -19.17
N ALA A 218 -17.62 71.45 -20.16
CA ALA A 218 -17.95 71.65 -21.57
C ALA A 218 -19.25 70.93 -21.96
N PHE A 219 -19.45 69.68 -21.52
CA PHE A 219 -20.71 68.96 -21.72
C PHE A 219 -21.89 69.64 -21.01
N THR A 220 -21.71 70.11 -19.78
CA THR A 220 -22.74 70.87 -19.06
C THR A 220 -23.11 72.15 -19.81
N ALA A 221 -22.13 72.93 -20.30
CA ALA A 221 -22.38 74.14 -21.09
C ALA A 221 -23.10 73.83 -22.41
N LEU A 222 -22.80 72.70 -23.04
CA LEU A 222 -23.48 72.23 -24.24
C LEU A 222 -24.95 71.87 -23.96
N SER A 223 -25.26 71.32 -22.79
CA SER A 223 -26.62 70.92 -22.41
C SER A 223 -27.55 72.11 -22.06
N TYR A 224 -26.99 73.29 -21.77
CA TYR A 224 -27.77 74.51 -21.52
C TYR A 224 -28.14 75.28 -22.79
N LYS A 225 -27.53 74.94 -23.93
CA LYS A 225 -27.91 75.45 -25.24
C LYS A 225 -29.13 74.70 -25.77
#